data_AF-A0A0B3B7G2-F1
#
_entry.id   AF-A0A0B3B7G2-F1
#
_cell.length_a   1.000
_cell.length_b   1.000
_cell.length_c   1.000
_cell.angle_alpha   90.00
_cell.angle_beta   90.00
_cell.angle_gamma   90.00
#
_symmetry.space_group_name_H-M   'P 1'
#
loop_
_entity.id
_entity.type
_entity.pdbx_description
1 polymer ?
#
loop_
_entity_poly.entity_id
_entity_poly.type
_entity_poly.pdbx_seq_one_letter_code
_entity_poly.pdbx_strand_id
1 'polypeptide(L)' 'MIDISGKIRAFIDDSKRIFTISRKPTKEEFLTMLKVTGLGIIIIGIIGYIVSLVFFGLVFPPA' A
#
# COMPACT_ATOMS: atom_id res chain seq x y z
N MET A 1 -33.89 23.28 -4.58
CA MET A 1 -33.59 22.05 -5.33
C MET A 1 -32.08 21.88 -5.31
N ILE A 2 -31.57 20.82 -4.69
CA ILE A 2 -30.12 20.60 -4.55
C ILE A 2 -29.62 20.06 -5.87
N ASP A 3 -28.88 20.88 -6.62
CA ASP A 3 -28.30 20.52 -7.91
C ASP A 3 -27.06 19.62 -7.71
N ILE A 4 -27.34 18.34 -7.43
CA ILE A 4 -26.32 17.32 -7.15
C ILE A 4 -25.40 17.10 -8.36
N SER A 5 -25.95 17.25 -9.56
CA SER A 5 -25.27 17.00 -10.83
C SER A 5 -24.23 18.08 -11.14
N GLY A 6 -24.57 19.35 -10.88
CA GLY A 6 -23.62 20.47 -10.99
C GLY A 6 -22.47 20.40 -9.99
N LYS A 7 -22.75 20.02 -8.72
CA LYS A 7 -21.72 19.90 -7.68
C LYS A 7 -20.70 18.79 -7.97
N ILE A 8 -21.14 17.63 -8.46
CA ILE A 8 -20.24 16.50 -8.77
C ILE A 8 -19.32 16.85 -9.94
N ARG A 9 -19.84 17.51 -10.98
CA ARG A 9 -19.02 17.96 -12.13
C ARG A 9 -17.93 18.93 -11.70
N ALA A 10 -18.27 19.92 -10.87
CA ALA A 10 -17.29 20.87 -10.33
C ALA A 10 -16.21 20.15 -9.49
N PHE A 11 -16.61 19.22 -8.63
CA PHE A 11 -15.69 18.47 -7.77
C PHE A 11 -14.71 17.59 -8.56
N ILE A 12 -15.18 16.96 -9.64
CA ILE A 12 -14.32 16.17 -10.54
C ILE A 12 -13.32 17.06 -11.27
N ASP A 13 -13.73 18.25 -11.71
CA ASP A 13 -12.87 19.20 -12.41
C ASP A 13 -11.76 19.75 -11.49
N ASP A 14 -12.13 20.14 -10.27
CA ASP A 14 -11.18 20.57 -9.23
C ASP A 14 -10.20 19.45 -8.85
N SER A 15 -10.70 18.23 -8.69
CA SER A 15 -9.87 17.05 -8.38
C SER A 15 -8.86 16.75 -9.49
N LYS A 16 -9.25 16.95 -10.76
CA LYS A 16 -8.37 16.75 -11.92
C LYS A 16 -7.24 17.78 -11.96
N ARG A 17 -7.52 19.02 -11.56
CA ARG A 17 -6.49 20.06 -11.42
C ARG A 17 -5.48 19.68 -10.36
N ILE A 18 -5.93 19.20 -9.20
CA ILE A 18 -5.05 18.73 -8.11
C ILE A 18 -4.17 17.56 -8.58
N PHE A 19 -4.74 16.59 -9.30
CA PHE A 19 -3.98 15.44 -9.81
C PHE A 19 -2.89 15.84 -10.82
N THR A 20 -3.13 16.92 -11.57
CA THR A 20 -2.14 17.48 -12.51
C THR A 20 -1.02 18.26 -11.80
N ILE A 21 -1.35 18.94 -10.69
CA ILE A 21 -0.37 19.68 -9.88
C ILE A 21 0.46 18.72 -9.01
N SER A 22 -0.11 17.57 -8.64
CA SER A 22 0.60 16.55 -7.86
C SER A 22 1.80 16.02 -8.65
N ARG A 23 2.99 16.09 -8.03
CA ARG A 23 4.23 15.61 -8.64
C ARG A 23 4.16 14.09 -8.73
N LYS A 24 3.95 13.57 -9.94
CA LYS A 24 4.02 12.14 -10.20
C LYS A 24 5.44 11.64 -9.85
N PRO A 25 5.59 10.58 -9.05
CA PRO A 25 6.90 10.09 -8.64
C PRO A 25 7.74 9.73 -9.86
N THR A 26 9.01 10.12 -9.84
CA THR A 26 9.96 9.74 -10.89
C THR A 26 10.22 8.24 -10.81
N LYS A 27 10.53 7.59 -11.96
CA LYS A 27 10.79 6.14 -12.00
C LYS A 27 11.88 5.71 -11.01
N GLU A 28 12.87 6.56 -10.78
CA GLU A 28 13.98 6.33 -9.84
C GLU A 28 13.53 6.38 -8.38
N GLU A 29 12.70 7.37 -8.01
CA GLU A 29 12.10 7.49 -6.67
C GLU A 29 11.22 6.26 -6.38
N PHE A 30 10.41 5.85 -7.36
CA PHE A 30 9.56 4.66 -7.25
C PHE A 30 10.39 3.38 -7.06
N LEU A 31 11.44 3.18 -7.87
CA LEU A 31 12.32 2.02 -7.74
C LEU A 31 13.05 1.99 -6.41
N THR A 32 13.45 3.15 -5.88
CA THR A 32 14.10 3.26 -4.57
C THR A 32 13.14 2.88 -3.46
N MET A 33 11.93 3.44 -3.46
CA MET A 33 10.85 3.05 -2.54
C MET A 33 10.54 1.56 -2.62
N LEU A 34 10.43 1.02 -3.84
CA LEU A 34 10.11 -0.39 -4.06
C LEU A 34 11.21 -1.32 -3.53
N LYS A 35 12.49 -0.97 -3.71
CA LYS A 35 13.61 -1.73 -3.14
C LYS A 35 13.57 -1.73 -1.61
N VAL A 36 13.39 -0.57 -0.99
CA VAL A 36 13.36 -0.43 0.48
C VAL A 36 12.17 -1.18 1.07
N THR A 37 10.98 -0.97 0.50
CA THR A 37 9.73 -1.61 0.97
C THR A 37 9.78 -3.12 0.74
N GLY A 38 10.30 -3.56 -0.42
CA GLY A 38 10.49 -4.98 -0.72
C GLY A 38 11.42 -5.67 0.27
N LEU A 39 12.51 -5.00 0.67
CA LEU A 39 13.43 -5.51 1.69
C LEU A 39 12.72 -5.64 3.05
N GLY A 40 11.91 -4.66 3.44
CA GLY A 40 11.10 -4.72 4.66
C GLY A 40 10.10 -5.88 4.67
N ILE A 41 9.40 -6.10 3.56
CA ILE A 41 8.44 -7.21 3.42
C ILE A 41 9.14 -8.56 3.56
N ILE A 42 10.31 -8.73 2.97
CA ILE A 42 11.09 -9.97 3.08
C ILE A 42 11.50 -10.23 4.53
N ILE A 43 12.00 -9.21 5.23
CA ILE A 43 12.40 -9.34 6.64
C ILE A 43 11.21 -9.73 7.52
N ILE A 44 10.09 -9.00 7.39
CA ILE A 44 8.87 -9.28 8.17
C ILE A 44 8.33 -10.68 7.84
N GLY A 45 8.36 -11.08 6.56
CA GLY A 45 7.95 -12.40 6.11
C GLY A 45 8.79 -13.53 6.72
N ILE A 46 10.11 -13.38 6.76
CA ILE A 46 11.01 -14.36 7.39
C ILE A 46 10.74 -14.46 8.89
N ILE A 47 10.57 -13.32 9.58
CA ILE A 47 10.27 -13.32 11.02
C ILE A 47 8.93 -14.02 11.28
N GLY A 48 7.88 -13.65 10.54
CA GLY A 48 6.57 -14.29 10.65
C GLY A 48 6.59 -15.78 10.31
N TYR A 49 7.41 -16.18 9.34
CA TYR A 49 7.60 -17.58 8.97
C TYR A 49 8.26 -18.38 10.10
N ILE A 50 9.34 -17.87 10.69
CA ILE A 50 10.01 -18.52 11.83
C ILE A 50 9.05 -18.66 13.02
N VAL A 51 8.31 -17.60 13.35
CA VAL A 51 7.30 -17.63 14.41
C VAL A 51 6.22 -18.68 14.13
N SER A 52 5.74 -18.76 12.89
CA SER A 52 4.72 -19.75 12.49
C SER A 52 5.24 -21.17 12.56
N LEU A 53 6.50 -21.43 12.17
CA LEU A 53 7.12 -22.75 12.29
C LEU A 53 7.27 -23.19 13.74
N VAL A 54 7.77 -22.30 14.61
CA VAL A 54 7.93 -22.61 16.04
C VAL A 54 6.58 -22.82 16.69
N PHE A 55 5.60 -21.96 16.40
CA PHE A 55 4.25 -22.09 16.95
C PHE A 55 3.60 -23.40 16.49
N PHE A 56 3.64 -23.72 15.20
CA PHE A 56 3.06 -24.95 14.67
C PHE A 56 3.74 -26.20 15.24
N GLY A 57 5.07 -26.23 15.29
CA GLY A 57 5.83 -27.38 15.80
C GLY A 57 5.74 -27.58 17.32
N LEU A 58 5.55 -26.52 18.10
CA LEU A 58 5.49 -26.58 19.57
C LEU A 58 4.05 -26.75 20.09
N VAL A 59 3.05 -26.14 19.44
CA VAL A 59 1.65 -26.12 19.92
C VAL A 59 0.84 -27.33 19.45
N PHE A 60 1.23 -27.99 18.36
CA PHE A 60 0.54 -29.20 17.88
C PHE A 60 1.39 -30.44 18.16
N PRO A 61 1.41 -30.99 19.38
CA PRO A 61 1.92 -32.34 19.60
C PRO A 61 0.97 -33.33 18.92
N PRO A 62 1.40 -34.06 17.86
CA PRO A 62 0.68 -35.24 17.43
C PRO A 62 0.93 -36.33 18.48
N ALA A 63 0.05 -36.39 19.48
CA ALA A 63 -0.14 -37.58 20.29
C ALA A 63 -0.83 -38.66 19.45
#